data_AF-A0A1W2H2X1-F1
#
_entry.id   AF-A0A1W2H2X1-F1
#
_cell.length_a   1.000
_cell.length_b   1.000
_cell.length_c   1.000
_cell.angle_alpha   90.00
_cell.angle_beta   90.00
_cell.angle_gamma   90.00
#
_symmetry.space_group_name_H-M   'P 1'
#
loop_
_entity.id
_entity.type
_entity.pdbx_description
1 polymer ?
#
loop_
_entity_poly.entity_id
_entity_poly.type
_entity_poly.pdbx_seq_one_letter_code
_entity_poly.pdbx_strand_id
1 'polypeptide(L)'
;MKKTVSTQENLGVFSGQISNLANLWTLKVKSIRTAWMLNSLIIPIVALTSLTGCQESDDLVPKNPVNGRMEHQIEFQVMKAKYYSEEVYDGAMATLNLTISLENLIDGENTILWDTVFELREIREFPAPEDALLIRKNISQIADANEVLRLSNTARYFDRNNNTWMAAEGEIVPRDFRLVKVDVVL
;
A
#
# COMPACT_ATOMS: atom_id res chain seq x y z
N MET A 1 -8.35 -10.61 -46.81
CA MET A 1 -8.40 -9.18 -46.46
C MET A 1 -8.61 -9.05 -44.96
N LYS A 2 -7.55 -8.73 -44.21
CA LYS A 2 -7.59 -8.48 -42.77
C LYS A 2 -6.79 -7.20 -42.49
N LYS A 3 -7.41 -6.32 -41.71
CA LYS A 3 -6.97 -4.96 -41.42
C LYS A 3 -5.70 -4.96 -40.57
N THR A 4 -4.76 -4.15 -41.00
CA THR A 4 -3.58 -3.64 -40.28
C THR A 4 -4.03 -2.79 -39.09
N VAL A 5 -3.45 -3.00 -37.91
CA VAL A 5 -3.39 -2.00 -36.84
C VAL A 5 -1.95 -1.98 -36.32
N SER A 6 -1.28 -0.87 -36.59
CA SER A 6 0.07 -0.55 -36.13
C SER A 6 0.04 -0.08 -34.68
N THR A 7 0.88 -0.65 -33.84
CA THR A 7 1.13 -0.14 -32.48
C THR A 7 2.16 0.98 -32.58
N GLN A 8 1.73 2.18 -32.20
CA GLN A 8 2.51 3.40 -32.18
C GLN A 8 3.43 3.42 -30.95
N GLU A 9 4.70 3.70 -31.18
CA GLU A 9 5.73 3.95 -30.18
C GLU A 9 5.34 5.12 -29.27
N ASN A 10 5.42 4.92 -27.95
CA ASN A 10 5.42 6.01 -26.97
C ASN A 10 6.73 5.97 -26.19
N LEU A 11 7.71 6.72 -26.73
CA LEU A 11 8.90 7.14 -26.01
C LEU A 11 8.48 8.23 -25.02
N GLY A 12 8.57 7.92 -23.72
CA GLY A 12 8.33 8.88 -22.65
C GLY A 12 9.42 9.93 -22.59
N VAL A 13 9.08 11.15 -23.02
CA VAL A 13 9.79 12.39 -22.68
C VAL A 13 8.98 13.10 -21.61
N PHE A 14 9.44 13.06 -20.36
CA PHE A 14 8.97 13.98 -19.32
C PHE A 14 10.17 14.60 -18.61
N SER A 15 10.56 15.77 -19.14
CA SER A 15 11.43 16.73 -18.48
C SER A 15 10.63 17.52 -17.46
N GLY A 16 10.95 17.38 -16.18
CA GLY A 16 10.40 18.19 -15.09
C GLY A 16 11.54 18.78 -14.26
N GLN A 17 11.80 20.07 -14.48
CA GLN A 17 12.73 20.88 -13.69
C GLN A 17 12.32 20.90 -12.22
N ILE A 18 13.28 20.69 -11.31
CA ILE A 18 13.12 21.03 -9.89
C ILE A 18 14.07 22.19 -9.59
N SER A 19 13.50 23.40 -9.57
CA SER A 19 14.13 24.60 -9.04
C SER A 19 13.93 24.69 -7.53
N ASN A 20 15.03 24.95 -6.82
CA ASN A 20 15.17 25.77 -5.61
C ASN A 20 13.94 25.94 -4.70
N LEU A 21 14.03 25.38 -3.49
CA LEU A 21 13.41 25.97 -2.30
C LEU A 21 14.48 26.17 -1.23
N ALA A 22 15.01 27.39 -1.23
CA ALA A 22 15.77 27.93 -0.13
C ALA A 22 14.81 28.56 0.89
N ASN A 23 15.15 28.34 2.16
CA ASN A 23 15.05 29.27 3.28
C ASN A 23 13.69 29.58 3.94
N LEU A 24 13.84 29.75 5.27
CA LEU A 24 12.94 30.40 6.23
C LEU A 24 11.72 29.53 6.55
N TRP A 25 11.46 29.13 7.79
CA TRP A 25 11.18 30.01 8.92
C TRP A 25 11.70 29.45 10.24
N THR A 26 12.66 30.15 10.84
CA THR A 26 12.80 30.20 12.30
C THR A 26 12.07 31.45 12.78
N LEU A 27 11.13 31.32 13.71
CA LEU A 27 10.75 32.45 14.56
C LEU A 27 10.24 31.99 15.92
N LYS A 28 10.92 32.54 16.92
CA LYS A 28 10.77 32.38 18.35
C LYS A 28 9.42 32.89 18.87
N VAL A 29 8.91 32.16 19.87
CA VAL A 29 8.44 32.63 21.19
C VAL A 29 7.93 34.07 21.29
N LYS A 30 6.64 34.23 21.64
CA LYS A 30 6.25 35.23 22.65
C LYS A 30 4.96 34.81 23.37
N SER A 31 5.09 34.54 24.66
CA SER A 31 3.97 34.43 25.59
C SER A 31 3.23 35.75 25.70
N ILE A 32 1.91 35.74 25.60
CA ILE A 32 1.05 36.84 26.02
C ILE A 32 0.10 36.28 27.08
N ARG A 33 0.36 36.70 28.33
CA ARG A 33 -0.62 36.71 29.41
C ARG A 33 -1.38 38.04 29.34
N THR A 34 -2.70 37.98 29.50
CA THR A 34 -3.66 38.98 30.05
C THR A 34 -5.01 38.74 29.36
N ALA A 35 -6.19 38.96 29.93
CA ALA A 35 -6.70 39.15 31.28
C ALA A 35 -8.24 39.19 31.10
N TRP A 36 -8.98 38.64 32.05
CA TRP A 36 -10.22 39.17 32.63
C TRP A 36 -11.10 40.09 31.76
N MET A 37 -12.33 39.65 31.46
CA MET A 37 -13.53 40.44 31.78
C MET A 37 -14.72 39.53 32.06
N LEU A 38 -15.18 39.57 33.31
CA LEU A 38 -16.52 39.20 33.75
C LEU A 38 -17.56 40.16 33.13
N ASN A 39 -18.71 39.62 32.71
CA ASN A 39 -20.06 40.11 33.06
C ASN A 39 -21.09 39.20 32.38
N SER A 40 -21.78 38.34 33.13
CA SER A 40 -23.04 38.64 33.82
C SER A 40 -24.10 39.28 32.93
N LEU A 41 -24.99 38.47 32.37
CA LEU A 41 -26.41 38.80 32.40
C LEU A 41 -27.25 37.51 32.46
N ILE A 42 -27.80 37.27 33.65
CA ILE A 42 -28.86 36.31 33.95
C ILE A 42 -30.18 37.07 33.76
N ILE A 43 -31.07 36.61 32.89
CA ILE A 43 -32.53 36.77 33.07
C ILE A 43 -33.21 35.46 32.62
N PRO A 44 -34.06 34.84 33.46
CA PRO A 44 -34.65 33.53 33.23
C PRO A 44 -36.13 33.59 32.78
N ILE A 45 -36.60 32.42 32.30
CA ILE A 45 -37.99 31.91 32.27
C ILE A 45 -38.98 32.61 31.32
N VAL A 46 -39.34 31.92 30.24
CA VAL A 46 -40.74 31.51 29.99
C VAL A 46 -40.72 30.09 29.42
N ALA A 47 -41.29 29.16 30.19
CA ALA A 47 -41.60 27.81 29.79
C ALA A 47 -42.71 27.81 28.73
N LEU A 48 -42.55 27.03 27.65
CA LEU A 48 -43.67 26.43 26.94
C LEU A 48 -43.22 25.19 26.17
N THR A 49 -43.43 24.04 26.83
CA THR A 49 -43.92 22.78 26.28
C THR A 49 -43.68 22.48 24.79
N SER A 50 -42.68 21.65 24.54
CA SER A 50 -42.80 20.57 23.56
C SER A 50 -42.00 19.37 24.07
N LEU A 51 -42.65 18.58 24.92
CA LEU A 51 -42.35 17.16 25.12
C LEU A 51 -42.65 16.43 23.80
N THR A 52 -41.82 16.66 22.78
CA THR A 52 -41.62 15.66 21.73
C THR A 52 -40.52 14.77 22.23
N GLY A 53 -40.91 13.72 22.95
CA GLY A 53 -40.06 12.56 23.11
C GLY A 53 -39.75 12.01 21.73
N CYS A 54 -38.66 12.47 21.13
CA CYS A 54 -37.88 11.61 20.27
C CYS A 54 -37.34 10.53 21.20
N GLN A 55 -38.13 9.48 21.35
CA GLN A 55 -37.64 8.20 21.82
C GLN A 55 -36.56 7.85 20.82
N GLU A 56 -35.31 8.11 21.21
CA GLU A 56 -34.14 7.55 20.56
C GLU A 56 -34.39 6.05 20.62
N SER A 57 -34.93 5.52 19.53
CA SER A 57 -34.86 4.10 19.27
C SER A 57 -33.38 3.81 19.17
N ASP A 58 -32.80 3.47 20.32
CA ASP A 58 -31.75 2.48 20.46
C ASP A 58 -32.25 1.21 19.75
N ASP A 59 -32.35 1.28 18.42
CA ASP A 59 -32.09 0.16 17.55
C ASP A 59 -30.60 -0.10 17.72
N LEU A 60 -30.29 -0.69 18.87
CA LEU A 60 -29.24 -1.66 19.06
C LEU A 60 -29.54 -2.81 18.09
N VAL A 61 -29.41 -2.54 16.79
CA VAL A 61 -28.93 -3.53 15.86
C VAL A 61 -27.72 -4.08 16.58
N PRO A 62 -27.71 -5.37 16.98
CA PRO A 62 -26.49 -5.97 17.46
C PRO A 62 -25.52 -5.70 16.34
N LYS A 63 -24.55 -4.81 16.59
CA LYS A 63 -23.39 -4.64 15.74
C LYS A 63 -22.72 -5.98 15.86
N ASN A 64 -23.19 -6.93 15.06
CA ASN A 64 -22.63 -8.25 14.92
C ASN A 64 -21.15 -7.94 14.81
N PRO A 65 -20.31 -8.37 15.76
CA PRO A 65 -18.89 -8.08 15.66
C PRO A 65 -18.54 -8.59 14.29
N VAL A 66 -18.24 -7.67 13.37
CA VAL A 66 -17.73 -8.02 12.05
C VAL A 66 -16.51 -8.80 12.44
N ASN A 67 -16.60 -10.13 12.36
CA ASN A 67 -15.53 -11.01 12.78
C ASN A 67 -14.35 -10.51 11.96
N GLY A 68 -13.41 -9.80 12.57
CA GLY A 68 -12.28 -9.14 11.91
C GLY A 68 -11.31 -10.15 11.30
N ARG A 69 -11.73 -11.41 11.23
CA ARG A 69 -10.99 -12.52 10.69
C ARG A 69 -10.91 -12.38 9.17
N MET A 70 -9.71 -12.08 8.72
CA MET A 70 -9.28 -12.11 7.34
C MET A 70 -8.78 -13.51 7.00
N GLU A 71 -9.39 -14.13 6.00
CA GLU A 71 -8.94 -15.41 5.43
C GLU A 71 -8.61 -15.21 3.95
N HIS A 72 -7.31 -15.16 3.66
CA HIS A 72 -6.80 -14.93 2.32
C HIS A 72 -5.86 -16.05 1.90
N GLN A 73 -6.01 -16.52 0.67
CA GLN A 73 -4.97 -17.24 -0.04
C GLN A 73 -4.27 -16.26 -0.98
N ILE A 74 -2.99 -16.03 -0.75
CA ILE A 74 -2.13 -15.18 -1.59
C ILE A 74 -1.30 -16.11 -2.48
N GLU A 75 -1.34 -15.89 -3.79
CA GLU A 75 -0.54 -16.60 -4.79
C GLU A 75 0.34 -15.59 -5.53
N PHE A 76 1.65 -15.65 -5.29
CA PHE A 76 2.63 -14.92 -6.10
C PHE A 76 3.03 -15.77 -7.29
N GLN A 77 2.99 -15.18 -8.49
CA GLN A 77 3.49 -15.76 -9.74
C GLN A 77 4.78 -15.04 -10.11
N VAL A 78 5.93 -15.63 -9.79
CA VAL A 78 7.24 -15.02 -10.06
C VAL A 78 7.73 -15.50 -11.43
N MET A 79 8.03 -14.55 -12.32
CA MET A 79 8.46 -14.83 -13.69
C MET A 79 9.36 -13.72 -14.23
N LYS A 80 10.09 -14.00 -15.32
CA LYS A 80 10.80 -12.97 -16.07
C LYS A 80 9.92 -12.26 -17.09
N ALA A 81 10.12 -10.95 -17.29
CA ALA A 81 9.36 -10.09 -18.20
C ALA A 81 9.48 -10.51 -19.67
N LYS A 82 10.67 -10.99 -20.04
CA LYS A 82 11.01 -11.37 -21.41
C LYS A 82 12.02 -12.49 -21.41
N TYR A 83 12.25 -13.07 -22.59
CA TYR A 83 13.34 -14.01 -22.80
C TYR A 83 14.69 -13.27 -22.64
N TYR A 84 15.28 -13.36 -21.45
CA TYR A 84 16.63 -12.83 -21.16
C TYR A 84 17.77 -13.68 -21.73
N SER A 85 17.57 -14.36 -22.86
CA SER A 85 18.57 -15.26 -23.48
C SER A 85 19.70 -14.52 -24.20
N GLU A 86 19.61 -13.20 -24.35
CA GLU A 86 20.62 -12.37 -25.02
C GLU A 86 21.86 -12.18 -24.14
N GLU A 87 23.06 -12.24 -24.74
CA GLU A 87 24.37 -12.11 -24.07
C GLU A 87 24.51 -10.85 -23.20
N VAL A 88 23.79 -9.77 -23.53
CA VAL A 88 23.79 -8.53 -22.74
C VAL A 88 23.31 -8.75 -21.29
N TYR A 89 22.54 -9.81 -21.04
CA TYR A 89 22.07 -10.20 -19.72
C TYR A 89 22.93 -11.28 -19.04
N ASP A 90 24.07 -11.67 -19.64
CA ASP A 90 25.03 -12.57 -19.01
C ASP A 90 25.54 -11.99 -17.68
N GLY A 91 25.38 -12.76 -16.61
CA GLY A 91 25.79 -12.34 -15.26
C GLY A 91 24.93 -11.23 -14.64
N ALA A 92 23.80 -10.88 -15.25
CA ALA A 92 22.83 -9.99 -14.62
C ALA A 92 22.15 -10.71 -13.46
N MET A 93 22.21 -10.13 -12.27
CA MET A 93 21.67 -10.70 -11.04
C MET A 93 20.42 -9.94 -10.60
N ALA A 94 19.49 -10.65 -9.98
CA ALA A 94 18.33 -10.05 -9.34
C ALA A 94 18.18 -10.55 -7.90
N THR A 95 17.81 -9.63 -7.01
CA THR A 95 17.30 -9.93 -5.67
C THR A 95 15.84 -9.55 -5.62
N LEU A 96 14.98 -10.50 -5.23
CA LEU A 96 13.54 -10.28 -5.08
C LEU A 96 13.13 -10.45 -3.61
N ASN A 97 12.50 -9.42 -3.06
CA ASN A 97 11.87 -9.46 -1.75
C ASN A 97 10.36 -9.48 -1.93
N LEU A 98 9.68 -10.43 -1.31
CA LEU A 98 8.22 -10.46 -1.20
C LEU A 98 7.84 -10.37 0.26
N THR A 99 6.86 -9.53 0.58
CA THR A 99 6.38 -9.34 1.94
C THR A 99 4.85 -9.28 1.93
N ILE A 100 4.25 -9.96 2.89
CA ILE A 100 2.86 -9.83 3.29
C ILE A 100 2.87 -9.21 4.69
N SER A 101 2.16 -8.11 4.86
CA SER A 101 2.16 -7.36 6.10
C SER A 101 0.76 -6.84 6.43
N LEU A 102 0.53 -6.55 7.71
CA LEU A 102 -0.70 -5.96 8.22
C LEU A 102 -0.39 -4.52 8.62
N GLU A 103 -0.96 -3.57 7.89
CA GLU A 103 -0.73 -2.14 8.10
C GLU A 103 -1.93 -1.53 8.81
N ASN A 104 -1.70 -0.85 9.93
CA ASN A 104 -2.68 -0.01 10.59
C ASN A 104 -2.76 1.35 9.91
N LEU A 105 -3.92 1.68 9.33
CA LEU A 105 -4.13 2.92 8.58
C LEU A 105 -4.18 4.18 9.45
N ILE A 106 -4.24 4.06 10.79
CA ILE A 106 -4.30 5.22 11.70
C ILE A 106 -2.89 5.75 12.00
N ASP A 107 -1.99 4.88 12.43
CA ASP A 107 -0.65 5.24 12.90
C ASP A 107 0.46 4.83 11.92
N GLY A 108 0.14 4.04 10.90
CA GLY A 108 1.10 3.51 9.92
C GLY A 108 1.95 2.37 10.47
N GLU A 109 1.61 1.79 11.63
CA GLU A 109 2.29 0.62 12.15
C GLU A 109 2.13 -0.55 11.16
N ASN A 110 3.22 -1.27 10.91
CA ASN A 110 3.20 -2.39 9.99
C ASN A 110 3.76 -3.66 10.64
N THR A 111 2.93 -4.70 10.69
CA THR A 111 3.30 -6.01 11.23
C THR A 111 3.57 -6.97 10.08
N ILE A 112 4.81 -7.47 9.98
CA ILE A 112 5.17 -8.45 8.95
C ILE A 112 4.55 -9.81 9.32
N LEU A 113 3.69 -10.33 8.43
CA LEU A 113 3.08 -11.65 8.58
C LEU A 113 3.89 -12.73 7.88
N TRP A 114 4.52 -12.37 6.76
CA TRP A 114 5.39 -13.25 6.01
C TRP A 114 6.36 -12.44 5.16
N ASP A 115 7.60 -12.88 5.10
CA ASP A 115 8.64 -12.34 4.26
C ASP A 115 9.44 -13.47 3.59
N THR A 116 9.91 -13.20 2.37
CA THR A 116 10.88 -14.06 1.71
C THR A 116 11.79 -13.24 0.82
N VAL A 117 13.03 -13.71 0.72
CA VAL A 117 14.06 -13.11 -0.11
C VAL A 117 14.65 -14.17 -1.02
N PHE A 118 14.66 -13.88 -2.31
CA PHE A 118 15.42 -14.61 -3.32
C PHE A 118 16.70 -13.81 -3.57
N GLU A 119 17.79 -14.18 -2.89
CA GLU A 119 19.06 -13.46 -3.02
C GLU A 119 19.79 -13.84 -4.31
N LEU A 120 20.24 -12.81 -5.04
CA LEU A 120 21.32 -12.87 -6.04
C LEU A 120 21.24 -14.07 -6.99
N ARG A 121 20.07 -14.26 -7.61
CA ARG A 121 19.92 -15.24 -8.68
C ARG A 121 20.19 -14.58 -10.03
N GLU A 122 20.78 -15.33 -10.95
CA GLU A 122 20.89 -14.85 -12.32
C GLU A 122 19.48 -14.64 -12.89
N ILE A 123 19.25 -13.50 -13.57
CA ILE A 123 17.92 -13.16 -14.07
C ILE A 123 17.36 -14.22 -15.04
N ARG A 124 18.26 -14.99 -15.66
CA ARG A 124 17.93 -16.11 -16.56
C ARG A 124 17.38 -17.34 -15.85
N GLU A 125 17.76 -17.54 -14.60
CA GLU A 125 17.29 -18.67 -13.77
C GLU A 125 15.84 -18.50 -13.33
N PHE A 126 15.31 -17.28 -13.41
CA PHE A 126 13.89 -17.07 -13.19
C PHE A 126 13.07 -17.71 -14.34
N PRO A 127 11.95 -18.34 -13.98
CA PRO A 127 11.14 -19.08 -14.93
C PRO A 127 10.53 -18.15 -15.98
N ALA A 128 10.28 -18.70 -17.16
CA ALA A 128 9.55 -18.02 -18.23
C ALA A 128 8.08 -17.78 -17.83
N PRO A 129 7.39 -16.81 -18.45
CA PRO A 129 5.98 -16.52 -18.15
C PRO A 129 5.05 -17.73 -18.24
N GLU A 130 5.31 -18.65 -19.18
CA GLU A 130 4.54 -19.88 -19.39
C GLU A 130 4.67 -20.89 -18.23
N ASP A 131 5.77 -20.84 -17.47
CA ASP A 131 6.11 -21.77 -16.40
C ASP A 131 6.42 -21.05 -15.08
N ALA A 132 5.66 -20.00 -14.75
CA ALA A 132 5.90 -19.14 -13.60
C ALA A 132 6.04 -19.91 -12.27
N LEU A 133 6.94 -19.43 -11.39
CA LEU A 133 7.12 -20.00 -10.06
C LEU A 133 5.96 -19.55 -9.17
N LEU A 134 5.14 -20.50 -8.76
CA LEU A 134 3.97 -20.26 -7.91
C LEU A 134 4.33 -20.39 -6.43
N ILE A 135 4.15 -19.31 -5.67
CA ILE A 135 4.32 -19.29 -4.21
C ILE A 135 2.96 -19.01 -3.58
N ARG A 136 2.44 -19.99 -2.85
CA ARG A 136 1.13 -19.89 -2.18
C ARG A 136 1.30 -19.69 -0.68
N LYS A 137 0.55 -18.75 -0.11
CA LYS A 137 0.49 -18.48 1.32
C LYS A 137 -0.96 -18.32 1.77
N ASN A 138 -1.32 -19.04 2.81
CA ASN A 138 -2.62 -18.90 3.45
C ASN A 138 -2.45 -18.01 4.68
N ILE A 139 -3.19 -16.92 4.72
CA ILE A 139 -3.21 -15.96 5.80
C ILE A 139 -4.56 -16.09 6.50
N SER A 140 -4.52 -16.41 7.79
CA SER A 140 -5.69 -16.41 8.67
C SER A 140 -5.35 -15.54 9.86
N GLN A 141 -5.77 -14.27 9.82
CA GLN A 141 -5.44 -13.28 10.84
C GLN A 141 -6.71 -12.56 11.30
N ILE A 142 -6.79 -12.23 12.59
CA ILE A 142 -7.81 -11.30 13.08
C ILE A 142 -7.20 -9.91 12.96
N ALA A 143 -7.87 -9.04 12.21
CA ALA A 143 -7.45 -7.68 11.93
C ALA A 143 -8.51 -6.69 12.43
N ASP A 144 -8.06 -5.67 13.13
CA ASP A 144 -8.88 -4.58 13.62
C ASP A 144 -9.50 -3.79 12.48
N ALA A 145 -10.53 -2.99 12.73
CA ALA A 145 -11.28 -2.27 11.69
C ALA A 145 -10.44 -1.34 10.80
N ASN A 146 -9.28 -0.89 11.30
CA ASN A 146 -8.37 0.03 10.60
C ASN A 146 -7.14 -0.64 10.02
N GLU A 147 -6.99 -1.95 10.20
CA GLU A 147 -5.86 -2.70 9.66
C GLU A 147 -6.17 -3.24 8.26
N VAL A 148 -5.18 -3.23 7.38
CA VAL A 148 -5.31 -3.79 6.04
C VAL A 148 -4.15 -4.69 5.72
N LEU A 149 -4.42 -5.76 4.98
CA LEU A 149 -3.37 -6.62 4.48
C LEU A 149 -2.70 -5.92 3.29
N ARG A 150 -1.39 -5.69 3.37
CA ARG A 150 -0.57 -5.12 2.31
C ARG A 150 0.40 -6.17 1.78
N LEU A 151 0.40 -6.33 0.46
CA LEU A 151 1.41 -7.07 -0.28
C LEU A 151 2.45 -6.08 -0.79
N SER A 152 3.72 -6.43 -0.70
CA SER A 152 4.79 -5.62 -1.30
C SER A 152 5.86 -6.51 -1.92
N ASN A 153 6.33 -6.10 -3.08
CA ASN A 153 7.40 -6.73 -3.83
C ASN A 153 8.46 -5.69 -4.14
N THR A 154 9.73 -6.05 -3.92
CA THR A 154 10.87 -5.22 -4.30
C THR A 154 11.85 -6.06 -5.09
N ALA A 155 12.15 -5.64 -6.31
CA ALA A 155 13.15 -6.25 -7.16
C ALA A 155 14.35 -5.31 -7.28
N ARG A 156 15.55 -5.82 -7.05
CA ARG A 156 16.81 -5.11 -7.27
C ARG A 156 17.63 -5.85 -8.30
N TYR A 157 18.04 -5.15 -9.34
CA TYR A 157 18.84 -5.68 -10.45
C TYR A 157 20.27 -5.20 -10.34
N PHE A 158 21.21 -6.06 -10.72
CA PHE A 158 22.63 -5.77 -10.83
C PHE A 158 23.08 -6.16 -12.23
N ASP A 159 23.65 -5.22 -13.00
CA ASP A 159 24.36 -5.57 -14.22
C ASP A 159 25.79 -6.04 -13.92
N ARG A 160 26.48 -6.47 -14.97
CA ARG A 160 27.90 -6.86 -14.91
C ARG A 160 28.84 -5.74 -14.44
N ASN A 161 28.45 -4.47 -14.60
CA ASN A 161 29.21 -3.30 -14.16
C ASN A 161 28.83 -2.87 -12.74
N ASN A 162 27.99 -3.64 -12.05
CA ASN A 162 27.44 -3.35 -10.73
C ASN A 162 26.60 -2.06 -10.67
N ASN A 163 26.05 -1.63 -11.81
CA ASN A 163 24.97 -0.66 -11.82
C ASN A 163 23.73 -1.32 -11.26
N THR A 164 22.98 -0.55 -10.48
CA THR A 164 21.80 -1.06 -9.78
C THR A 164 20.55 -0.30 -10.18
N TRP A 165 19.48 -1.05 -10.34
CA TRP A 165 18.13 -0.52 -10.53
C TRP A 165 17.21 -1.23 -9.56
N MET A 166 16.19 -0.52 -9.09
CA MET A 166 15.24 -1.05 -8.13
C MET A 166 13.83 -0.69 -8.56
N ALA A 167 12.95 -1.68 -8.51
CA ALA A 167 11.51 -1.52 -8.67
C ALA A 167 10.85 -1.98 -7.38
N ALA A 168 9.85 -1.23 -6.93
CA ALA A 168 9.07 -1.57 -5.76
C ALA A 168 7.61 -1.32 -6.06
N GLU A 169 6.78 -2.29 -5.73
CA GLU A 169 5.33 -2.25 -5.90
C GLU A 169 4.69 -2.70 -4.59
N GLY A 170 3.46 -2.25 -4.37
CA GLY A 170 2.69 -2.67 -3.23
C GLY A 170 1.21 -2.43 -3.44
N GLU A 171 0.40 -3.35 -2.92
CA GLU A 171 -1.05 -3.38 -3.09
C GLU A 171 -1.72 -3.67 -1.75
N ILE A 172 -2.84 -2.99 -1.50
CA ILE A 172 -3.72 -3.29 -0.37
C ILE A 172 -4.74 -4.33 -0.83
N VAL A 173 -4.83 -5.43 -0.08
CA VAL A 173 -5.79 -6.49 -0.33
C VAL A 173 -7.13 -6.14 0.33
N PRO A 174 -8.23 -6.08 -0.44
CA PRO A 174 -9.55 -5.88 0.15
C PRO A 174 -9.96 -7.10 1.00
N ARG A 175 -10.62 -6.86 2.13
CA ARG A 175 -10.95 -7.87 3.15
C ARG A 175 -11.83 -9.01 2.64
N ASP A 176 -12.59 -8.74 1.59
CA ASP A 176 -13.63 -9.57 1.02
C ASP A 176 -13.09 -10.58 -0.03
N PHE A 177 -11.82 -10.46 -0.43
CA PHE A 177 -11.20 -11.34 -1.42
C PHE A 177 -10.63 -12.59 -0.78
N ARG A 178 -11.13 -13.78 -1.12
CA ARG A 178 -10.56 -15.03 -0.57
C ARG A 178 -9.27 -15.47 -1.24
N LEU A 179 -9.09 -15.14 -2.52
CA LEU A 179 -7.91 -15.47 -3.31
C LEU A 179 -7.39 -14.20 -3.97
N VAL A 180 -6.10 -13.93 -3.77
CA VAL A 180 -5.39 -12.83 -4.40
C VAL A 180 -4.24 -13.40 -5.20
N LYS A 181 -4.12 -12.98 -6.46
CA LYS A 181 -3.02 -13.37 -7.34
C LYS A 181 -2.19 -12.13 -7.65
N VAL A 182 -0.89 -12.24 -7.48
CA VAL A 182 0.07 -11.16 -7.74
C VAL A 182 1.09 -11.66 -8.74
N ASP A 183 1.17 -10.98 -9.87
CA ASP A 183 2.19 -11.26 -10.87
C ASP A 183 3.43 -10.44 -10.54
N VAL A 184 4.55 -11.12 -10.31
CA VAL A 184 5.84 -10.50 -10.00
C VAL A 184 6.75 -10.72 -11.19
N VAL A 185 6.95 -9.65 -11.94
CA VAL A 185 7.69 -9.67 -13.20
C VAL A 185 9.08 -9.06 -13.00
N LEU A 186 10.11 -9.86 -13.28
CA LEU A 186 11.53 -9.48 -13.19
C LEU A 186 12.15 -9.13 -14.53
#